data_AF-A0A2H1WSP9-F1
#
_entry.id   AF-A0A2H1WSP9-F1
#
_cell.length_a   1.000
_cell.length_b   1.000
_cell.length_c   1.000
_cell.angle_alpha   90.00
_cell.angle_beta   90.00
_cell.angle_gamma   90.00
#
_symmetry.space_group_name_H-M   'P 1'
#
loop_
_entity.id
_entity.type
_entity.pdbx_description
1 polymer ?
#
loop_
_entity_poly.entity_id
_entity_poly.type
_entity_poly.pdbx_seq_one_letter_code
_entity_poly.pdbx_strand_id
1 'polypeptide(L)'
;MSIDHLEDQSGATVELPPAERRALVVGLALHERGRTAARHHDYPLALVLFLEADRQLSECRSSILKSVDNWAVLQLDVAWSYLCLRSLPHAGDAAARLARAEAAFKDSYGEDHARLIALKGSAANERVLLMRMYLLQGIVCYHQNKRSEARALLAKAETELNALRVDEESVLTLMELGWSRAAARAGLRAAAGHVDTAHHYLADRRAQRDRARDAHRNERQRRLLGVCEDGSQINLQLVEALVGMGYPRGLAICALRNSNNHVAEAVRLIQEQPEL
;
A
#
# COMPACT_ATOMS: atom_id res chain seq x y z
N MET A 1 2.29 -19.92 -4.63
CA MET A 1 1.61 -18.64 -4.96
C MET A 1 2.51 -17.94 -5.97
N SER A 2 2.28 -18.20 -7.26
CA SER A 2 3.10 -17.64 -8.35
C SER A 2 2.66 -16.20 -8.59
N ILE A 3 3.53 -15.24 -8.28
CA ILE A 3 3.32 -13.83 -8.62
C ILE A 3 3.78 -13.69 -10.08
N ASP A 4 2.91 -14.03 -11.03
CA ASP A 4 3.27 -14.00 -12.46
C ASP A 4 3.28 -12.57 -13.04
N HIS A 5 2.72 -11.59 -12.32
CA HIS A 5 2.62 -10.21 -12.78
C HIS A 5 3.20 -9.24 -11.74
N LEU A 6 4.17 -8.45 -12.17
CA LEU A 6 4.81 -7.41 -11.37
C LEU A 6 4.21 -6.10 -11.85
N GLU A 7 3.43 -5.44 -11.00
CA GLU A 7 2.74 -4.19 -11.32
C GLU A 7 3.55 -3.02 -10.77
N ASP A 8 3.65 -1.94 -11.54
CA ASP A 8 4.20 -0.69 -11.05
C ASP A 8 3.21 0.06 -10.14
N GLN A 9 3.62 1.21 -9.62
CA GLN A 9 2.81 2.08 -8.77
C GLN A 9 1.58 2.69 -9.46
N SER A 10 1.40 2.50 -10.77
CA SER A 10 0.19 2.85 -11.53
C SER A 10 -0.71 1.64 -11.83
N GLY A 11 -0.30 0.43 -11.44
CA GLY A 11 -1.00 -0.82 -11.73
C GLY A 11 -0.69 -1.38 -13.13
N ALA A 12 0.33 -0.86 -13.81
CA ALA A 12 0.72 -1.35 -15.13
C ALA A 12 1.66 -2.55 -15.00
N THR A 13 1.40 -3.60 -15.78
CA THR A 13 2.23 -4.80 -15.80
C THR A 13 3.59 -4.50 -16.40
N VAL A 14 4.66 -4.74 -15.64
CA VAL A 14 6.04 -4.54 -16.09
C VAL A 14 6.61 -5.87 -16.58
N GLU A 15 6.89 -5.96 -17.88
CA GLU A 15 7.61 -7.09 -18.45
C GLU A 15 9.10 -6.97 -18.17
N LEU A 16 9.59 -7.80 -17.24
CA LEU A 16 10.99 -7.85 -16.84
C LEU A 16 11.69 -9.10 -17.38
N PRO A 17 12.95 -8.98 -17.84
CA PRO A 17 13.79 -10.14 -18.11
C PRO A 17 13.84 -11.09 -16.90
N PRO A 18 13.87 -12.41 -17.08
CA PRO A 18 13.81 -13.37 -15.97
C PRO A 18 14.90 -13.18 -14.91
N ALA A 19 16.11 -12.76 -15.32
CA ALA A 19 17.21 -12.48 -14.39
C ALA A 19 16.92 -11.24 -13.52
N GLU A 20 16.49 -10.14 -14.14
CA GLU A 20 16.13 -8.90 -13.43
C GLU A 20 14.94 -9.11 -12.50
N ARG A 21 13.94 -9.89 -12.92
CA ARG A 21 12.80 -10.26 -12.06
C ARG A 21 13.25 -11.00 -10.82
N ARG A 22 14.17 -11.97 -10.97
CA ARG A 22 14.71 -12.72 -9.82
C ARG A 22 15.49 -11.80 -8.88
N ALA A 23 16.39 -10.97 -9.41
CA ALA A 23 17.16 -10.01 -8.60
C ALA A 23 16.25 -9.05 -7.83
N LEU A 24 15.21 -8.52 -8.48
CA LEU A 24 14.21 -7.65 -7.84
C LEU A 24 13.47 -8.36 -6.71
N VAL A 25 12.91 -9.55 -6.97
CA VAL A 25 12.16 -10.31 -5.96
C VAL A 25 13.05 -10.69 -4.78
N VAL A 26 14.28 -11.14 -5.03
CA VAL A 26 15.25 -11.47 -3.98
C VAL A 26 15.64 -10.23 -3.18
N GLY A 27 15.95 -9.12 -3.85
CA GLY A 27 16.30 -7.85 -3.21
C GLY A 27 15.18 -7.34 -2.29
N LEU A 28 13.93 -7.35 -2.77
CA LEU A 28 12.77 -6.95 -1.96
C LEU A 28 12.55 -7.91 -0.77
N ALA A 29 12.67 -9.22 -0.97
CA ALA A 29 12.52 -10.19 0.11
C ALA A 29 13.61 -10.02 1.19
N LEU A 30 14.86 -9.75 0.78
CA LEU A 30 15.96 -9.48 1.70
C LEU A 30 15.75 -8.18 2.47
N HIS A 31 15.29 -7.11 1.79
CA HIS A 31 14.94 -5.85 2.45
C HIS A 31 13.89 -6.08 3.54
N GLU A 32 12.81 -6.80 3.26
CA GLU A 32 11.78 -7.12 4.25
C GLU A 32 12.31 -7.93 5.45
N ARG A 33 13.16 -8.92 5.19
CA ARG A 33 13.82 -9.69 6.26
C ARG A 33 14.74 -8.80 7.10
N GLY A 34 15.48 -7.89 6.46
CA GLY A 34 16.29 -6.90 7.14
C GLY A 34 15.46 -5.97 8.03
N ARG A 35 14.29 -5.51 7.56
CA ARG A 35 13.37 -4.69 8.37
C ARG A 35 12.85 -5.46 9.58
N THR A 36 12.59 -6.76 9.41
CA THR A 36 12.20 -7.64 10.52
C THR A 36 13.31 -7.75 11.56
N ALA A 37 14.56 -7.99 11.14
CA ALA A 37 15.72 -8.00 12.03
C ALA A 37 15.90 -6.66 12.77
N ALA A 38 15.77 -5.54 12.04
CA ALA A 38 15.87 -4.20 12.63
C ALA A 38 14.77 -3.91 13.68
N ARG A 39 13.54 -4.41 13.47
CA ARG A 39 12.45 -4.33 14.48
C ARG A 39 12.78 -5.10 15.76
N HIS A 40 13.58 -6.14 15.66
CA HIS A 40 14.12 -6.89 16.80
C HIS A 40 15.46 -6.34 17.32
N HIS A 41 15.89 -5.17 16.83
CA HIS A 41 17.16 -4.52 17.16
C HIS A 41 18.42 -5.32 16.81
N ASP A 42 18.30 -6.34 15.95
CA ASP A 42 19.44 -7.06 15.38
C ASP A 42 19.98 -6.30 14.17
N TYR A 43 20.62 -5.15 14.46
CA TYR A 43 21.21 -4.29 13.45
C TYR A 43 22.40 -4.90 12.69
N PRO A 44 23.25 -5.77 13.28
CA PRO A 44 24.27 -6.48 12.51
C PRO A 44 23.66 -7.35 11.40
N LEU A 45 22.65 -8.17 11.72
CA LEU A 45 21.96 -8.98 10.72
C LEU A 45 21.21 -8.11 9.72
N ALA A 46 20.50 -7.08 10.20
CA ALA A 46 19.76 -6.17 9.34
C ALA A 46 20.69 -5.51 8.30
N LEU A 47 21.86 -5.04 8.72
CA LEU A 47 22.84 -4.42 7.82
C LEU A 47 23.31 -5.38 6.73
N VAL A 48 23.67 -6.62 7.08
CA VAL A 48 24.10 -7.62 6.08
C VAL A 48 22.99 -7.88 5.05
N LEU A 49 21.75 -8.03 5.53
CA LEU A 49 20.59 -8.24 4.66
C LEU A 49 20.32 -7.03 3.76
N PHE A 50 20.44 -5.81 4.29
CA PHE A 50 20.24 -4.60 3.52
C PHE A 50 21.34 -4.39 2.46
N LEU A 51 22.60 -4.69 2.77
CA LEU A 51 23.70 -4.59 1.81
C LEU A 51 23.57 -5.61 0.68
N GLU A 52 23.15 -6.85 0.99
CA GLU A 52 22.89 -7.85 -0.06
C GLU A 52 21.64 -7.47 -0.87
N ALA A 53 20.59 -6.92 -0.26
CA ALA A 53 19.45 -6.37 -0.98
C ALA A 53 19.86 -5.25 -1.94
N ASP A 54 20.74 -4.33 -1.50
CA ASP A 54 21.23 -3.22 -2.30
C ASP A 54 22.04 -3.71 -3.50
N ARG A 55 22.85 -4.75 -3.29
CA ARG A 55 23.62 -5.41 -4.36
C ARG A 55 22.69 -6.01 -5.42
N GLN A 56 21.66 -6.76 -5.00
CA GLN A 56 20.68 -7.38 -5.91
C GLN A 56 19.88 -6.34 -6.68
N LEU A 57 19.42 -5.28 -6.00
CA LEU A 57 18.66 -4.20 -6.63
C LEU A 57 19.53 -3.38 -7.60
N SER A 58 20.82 -3.20 -7.31
CA SER A 58 21.74 -2.49 -8.21
C SER A 58 21.97 -3.20 -9.55
N GLU A 59 21.68 -4.50 -9.64
CA GLU A 59 21.71 -5.26 -10.90
C GLU A 59 20.46 -5.00 -11.79
N CYS A 60 19.40 -4.41 -11.24
CA CYS A 60 18.19 -4.07 -11.98
C CYS A 60 18.35 -2.75 -12.76
N ARG A 61 17.66 -2.61 -13.90
CA ARG A 61 17.66 -1.35 -14.67
C ARG A 61 17.09 -0.21 -13.83
N SER A 62 17.67 0.98 -14.00
CA SER A 62 17.34 2.18 -13.24
C SER A 62 15.89 2.64 -13.38
N SER A 63 15.19 2.33 -14.48
CA SER A 63 13.78 2.69 -14.67
C SER A 63 12.84 1.98 -13.70
N ILE A 64 13.14 0.75 -13.29
CA ILE A 64 12.35 -0.02 -12.32
C ILE A 64 12.69 0.39 -10.89
N LEU A 65 13.97 0.68 -10.63
CA LEU A 65 14.38 1.20 -9.32
C LEU A 65 13.79 2.58 -9.02
N LYS A 66 13.55 3.38 -10.06
CA LYS A 66 12.85 4.67 -9.96
C LYS A 66 11.35 4.53 -9.73
N SER A 67 10.73 3.44 -10.20
CA SER A 67 9.30 3.19 -9.96
C SER A 67 9.05 2.49 -8.61
N VAL A 68 10.11 2.07 -7.93
CA VAL A 68 10.04 1.35 -6.67
C VAL A 68 10.69 2.22 -5.58
N ASP A 69 9.86 3.00 -4.87
CA ASP A 69 10.26 3.79 -3.69
C ASP A 69 11.09 2.98 -2.65
N ASN A 70 11.01 1.64 -2.70
CA ASN A 70 11.75 0.74 -1.82
C ASN A 70 13.27 0.90 -1.91
N TRP A 71 13.86 1.29 -3.05
CA TRP A 71 15.32 1.45 -3.11
C TRP A 71 15.79 2.67 -2.30
N ALA A 72 15.08 3.80 -2.38
CA ALA A 72 15.37 4.98 -1.57
C ALA A 72 15.21 4.68 -0.07
N VAL A 73 14.15 3.94 0.29
CA VAL A 73 13.92 3.47 1.65
C VAL A 73 15.03 2.52 2.13
N LEU A 74 15.52 1.63 1.26
CA LEU A 74 16.65 0.75 1.57
C LEU A 74 17.91 1.56 1.90
N GLN A 75 18.22 2.62 1.15
CA GLN A 75 19.36 3.49 1.44
C GLN A 75 19.25 4.13 2.84
N LEU A 76 18.03 4.56 3.23
CA LEU A 76 17.76 5.06 4.58
C LEU A 76 17.97 3.98 5.66
N ASP A 77 17.51 2.76 5.41
CA ASP A 77 17.60 1.65 6.38
C ASP A 77 19.05 1.18 6.59
N VAL A 78 19.89 1.24 5.55
CA VAL A 78 21.35 1.02 5.67
C VAL A 78 21.98 2.12 6.52
N ALA A 79 21.71 3.39 6.22
CA ALA A 79 22.25 4.52 6.98
C ALA A 79 21.81 4.49 8.46
N TRP A 80 20.55 4.08 8.72
CA TRP A 80 20.04 3.86 10.07
C TRP A 80 20.81 2.74 10.78
N SER A 81 21.06 1.61 10.11
CA SER A 81 21.84 0.51 10.68
C SER A 81 23.26 0.95 11.03
N TYR A 82 23.93 1.75 10.18
CA TYR A 82 25.24 2.32 10.51
C TYR A 82 25.21 3.17 11.78
N LEU A 83 24.18 4.01 11.93
CA LEU A 83 23.99 4.82 13.13
C LEU A 83 23.80 3.95 14.38
N CYS A 84 22.90 2.96 14.32
CA CYS A 84 22.62 2.06 15.45
C CYS A 84 23.85 1.24 15.86
N LEU A 85 24.70 0.87 14.89
CA LEU A 85 25.98 0.19 15.12
C LEU A 85 27.11 1.16 15.49
N ARG A 86 26.85 2.47 15.56
CA ARG A 86 27.82 3.54 15.85
C ARG A 86 29.04 3.49 14.94
N SER A 87 28.83 3.14 13.67
CA SER A 87 29.92 2.87 12.74
C SER A 87 30.43 4.17 12.09
N LEU A 88 31.30 4.89 12.81
CA LEU A 88 31.96 6.09 12.30
C LEU A 88 32.71 5.91 10.97
N PRO A 89 33.40 4.77 10.71
CA PRO A 89 34.08 4.57 9.42
C PRO A 89 33.12 4.62 8.22
N HIS A 90 31.85 4.29 8.41
CA HIS A 90 30.83 4.29 7.35
C HIS A 90 30.10 5.63 7.21
N ALA A 91 30.51 6.69 7.91
CA ALA A 91 29.84 7.99 7.84
C ALA A 91 29.86 8.61 6.42
N GLY A 92 30.93 8.38 5.65
CA GLY A 92 31.02 8.82 4.26
C GLY A 92 30.03 8.09 3.35
N ASP A 93 29.93 6.76 3.49
CA ASP A 93 28.95 5.97 2.73
C ASP A 93 27.52 6.32 3.14
N ALA A 94 27.25 6.50 4.45
CA ALA A 94 25.96 6.99 4.94
C ALA A 94 25.56 8.31 4.27
N ALA A 95 26.49 9.27 4.14
CA ALA A 95 26.22 10.53 3.44
C ALA A 95 25.83 10.31 1.98
N ALA A 96 26.57 9.47 1.25
CA ALA A 96 26.29 9.18 -0.16
C ALA A 96 24.94 8.47 -0.34
N ARG A 97 24.61 7.52 0.54
CA ARG A 97 23.32 6.81 0.56
C ARG A 97 22.16 7.77 0.80
N LEU A 98 22.30 8.67 1.77
CA LEU A 98 21.28 9.67 2.07
C LEU A 98 21.07 10.67 0.92
N ALA A 99 22.13 11.07 0.22
CA ALA A 99 22.01 11.94 -0.95
C ALA A 99 21.27 11.25 -2.10
N ARG A 100 21.51 9.94 -2.32
CA ARG A 100 20.77 9.15 -3.31
C ARG A 100 19.30 8.99 -2.94
N ALA A 101 19.00 8.76 -1.65
CA ALA A 101 17.62 8.69 -1.17
C ALA A 101 16.89 10.03 -1.37
N GLU A 102 17.54 11.15 -1.06
CA GLU A 102 16.96 12.49 -1.27
C GLU A 102 16.66 12.76 -2.75
N ALA A 103 17.58 12.42 -3.64
CA ALA A 103 17.36 12.56 -5.09
C ALA A 103 16.17 11.72 -5.55
N ALA A 104 16.09 10.46 -5.11
CA ALA A 104 14.96 9.60 -5.44
C ALA A 104 13.62 10.14 -4.90
N PHE A 105 13.59 10.66 -3.67
CA PHE A 105 12.38 11.28 -3.13
C PHE A 105 12.00 12.58 -3.85
N LYS A 106 12.96 13.37 -4.33
CA LYS A 106 12.70 14.53 -5.20
C LYS A 106 12.08 14.11 -6.53
N ASP A 107 12.57 13.03 -7.13
CA ASP A 107 12.01 12.50 -8.37
C ASP A 107 10.58 11.96 -8.15
N SER A 108 10.32 11.23 -7.06
CA SER A 108 9.01 10.66 -6.74
C SER A 108 7.97 11.70 -6.27
N TYR A 109 8.39 12.74 -5.53
CA TYR A 109 7.49 13.66 -4.83
C TYR A 109 7.64 15.15 -5.23
N GLY A 110 8.52 15.48 -6.17
CA GLY A 110 8.81 16.86 -6.59
C GLY A 110 9.82 17.59 -5.70
N GLU A 111 10.31 18.75 -6.16
CA GLU A 111 11.33 19.56 -5.46
C GLU A 111 10.85 20.13 -4.11
N ASP A 112 9.55 20.41 -4.03
CA ASP A 112 8.92 21.08 -2.91
C ASP A 112 8.06 20.06 -2.17
N HIS A 113 8.71 19.02 -1.63
CA HIS A 113 8.10 17.79 -1.08
C HIS A 113 6.85 18.06 -0.21
N ALA A 114 6.82 19.19 0.50
CA ALA A 114 5.70 19.67 1.31
C ALA A 114 4.41 19.99 0.53
N ARG A 115 4.51 20.46 -0.72
CA ARG A 115 3.37 20.84 -1.57
C ARG A 115 2.65 19.62 -2.13
N LEU A 116 3.38 18.55 -2.46
CA LEU A 116 2.79 17.30 -2.95
C LEU A 116 2.08 16.52 -1.82
N ILE A 117 2.64 16.60 -0.62
CA ILE A 117 2.04 16.13 0.65
C ILE A 117 0.69 16.82 0.92
N ALA A 118 0.58 18.12 0.67
CA ALA A 118 -0.68 18.87 0.84
C ALA A 118 -1.77 18.52 -0.20
N LEU A 119 -1.37 18.08 -1.40
CA LEU A 119 -2.28 17.79 -2.51
C LEU A 119 -2.90 16.39 -2.49
N LYS A 120 -2.22 15.36 -1.95
CA LYS A 120 -2.66 13.95 -2.02
C LYS A 120 -3.57 13.47 -0.87
N GLY A 121 -3.89 14.31 0.12
CA GLY A 121 -4.89 14.02 1.16
C GLY A 121 -4.52 12.94 2.21
N SER A 122 -3.48 12.12 1.98
CA SER A 122 -2.81 11.36 3.03
C SER A 122 -1.31 11.29 2.75
N ALA A 123 -0.53 12.02 3.52
CA ALA A 123 0.92 12.16 3.32
C ALA A 123 1.75 11.67 4.50
N ALA A 124 1.12 10.95 5.43
CA ALA A 124 1.76 10.57 6.68
C ALA A 124 2.96 9.64 6.46
N ASN A 125 2.91 8.78 5.44
CA ASN A 125 3.99 7.83 5.15
C ASN A 125 5.21 8.56 4.57
N GLU A 126 4.98 9.49 3.64
CA GLU A 126 6.00 10.31 3.00
C GLU A 126 6.68 11.23 4.02
N ARG A 127 5.90 11.86 4.92
CA ARG A 127 6.43 12.65 6.03
C ARG A 127 7.33 11.84 6.96
N VAL A 128 6.99 10.58 7.24
CA VAL A 128 7.85 9.69 8.04
C VAL A 128 9.19 9.46 7.34
N LEU A 129 9.19 9.24 6.03
CA LEU A 129 10.43 9.04 5.26
C LEU A 129 11.29 10.31 5.25
N LEU A 130 10.69 11.48 5.00
CA LEU A 130 11.39 12.77 5.02
C LEU A 130 11.95 13.09 6.41
N MET A 131 11.17 12.87 7.46
CA MET A 131 11.62 13.05 8.85
C MET A 131 12.86 12.20 9.14
N ARG A 132 12.81 10.91 8.82
CA ARG A 132 13.94 9.98 9.01
C ARG A 132 15.16 10.41 8.22
N MET A 133 14.97 10.84 6.97
CA MET A 133 16.04 11.32 6.10
C MET A 133 16.73 12.56 6.69
N TYR A 134 15.97 13.61 7.01
CA TYR A 134 16.51 14.85 7.57
C TYR A 134 17.22 14.62 8.91
N LEU A 135 16.69 13.73 9.75
CA LEU A 135 17.32 13.33 11.00
C LEU A 135 18.70 12.70 10.74
N LEU A 136 18.77 11.69 9.87
CA LEU A 136 20.02 11.00 9.55
C LEU A 136 21.04 11.93 8.88
N GLN A 137 20.61 12.76 7.94
CA GLN A 137 21.47 13.77 7.31
C GLN A 137 22.01 14.77 8.34
N GLY A 138 21.16 15.25 9.26
CA GLY A 138 21.57 16.14 10.35
C GLY A 138 22.62 15.52 11.26
N ILE A 139 22.46 14.24 11.61
CA ILE A 139 23.42 13.48 12.41
C ILE A 139 24.76 13.33 11.67
N VAL A 140 24.72 12.98 10.38
CA VAL A 140 25.94 12.88 9.55
C VAL A 140 26.65 14.23 9.47
N CYS A 141 25.94 15.33 9.20
CA CYS A 141 26.52 16.68 9.18
C CYS A 141 27.11 17.06 10.54
N TYR A 142 26.48 16.69 11.65
CA TYR A 142 27.01 16.93 12.98
C TYR A 142 28.36 16.22 13.20
N HIS A 143 28.47 14.95 12.81
CA HIS A 143 29.72 14.20 12.90
C HIS A 143 30.81 14.66 11.91
N GLN A 144 30.42 15.33 10.83
CA GLN A 144 31.33 16.01 9.90
C GLN A 144 31.69 17.44 10.34
N ASN A 145 31.31 17.85 11.55
CA ASN A 145 31.50 19.20 12.10
C ASN A 145 30.81 20.34 11.31
N LYS A 146 29.82 20.02 10.47
CA LYS A 146 28.98 20.97 9.73
C LYS A 146 27.77 21.40 10.58
N ARG A 147 28.05 22.12 11.67
CA ARG A 147 27.06 22.42 12.72
C ARG A 147 25.85 23.24 12.25
N SER A 148 26.05 24.19 11.33
CA SER A 148 24.98 25.02 10.78
C SER A 148 24.01 24.18 9.94
N GLU A 149 24.53 23.37 9.02
CA GLU A 149 23.76 22.45 8.20
C GLU A 149 23.02 21.41 9.06
N ALA A 150 23.70 20.84 10.05
CA ALA A 150 23.09 19.90 10.98
C ALA A 150 21.88 20.51 11.70
N ARG A 151 22.01 21.76 12.20
CA ARG A 151 20.91 22.47 12.85
C ARG A 151 19.72 22.68 11.91
N ALA A 152 19.97 23.10 10.66
CA ALA A 152 18.92 23.32 9.68
C ALA A 152 18.18 22.02 9.33
N LEU A 153 18.90 20.92 9.14
CA LEU A 153 18.32 19.61 8.86
C LEU A 153 17.53 19.06 10.05
N LEU A 154 18.04 19.19 11.27
CA LEU A 154 17.32 18.77 12.48
C LEU A 154 16.05 19.57 12.70
N ALA A 155 16.04 20.88 12.40
CA ALA A 155 14.82 21.70 12.46
C ALA A 155 13.76 21.25 11.43
N LYS A 156 14.18 20.83 10.23
CA LYS A 156 13.27 20.21 9.25
C LYS A 156 12.71 18.88 9.77
N ALA A 157 13.56 18.03 10.35
CA ALA A 157 13.12 16.76 10.94
C ALA A 157 12.10 16.98 12.07
N GLU A 158 12.33 17.98 12.93
CA GLU A 158 11.41 18.37 14.00
C GLU A 158 10.07 18.88 13.46
N THR A 159 10.09 19.67 12.39
CA THR A 159 8.87 20.14 11.72
C THR A 159 8.02 18.97 11.22
N GLU A 160 8.65 18.01 10.54
CA GLU A 160 7.95 16.81 10.06
C GLU A 160 7.47 15.91 11.21
N LEU A 161 8.26 15.76 12.27
CA LEU A 161 7.86 15.01 13.46
C LEU A 161 6.64 15.63 14.13
N ASN A 162 6.61 16.96 14.29
CA ASN A 162 5.49 17.67 14.90
C ASN A 162 4.21 17.53 14.07
N ALA A 163 4.30 17.51 12.73
CA ALA A 163 3.16 17.24 11.87
C ALA A 163 2.62 15.80 11.98
N LEU A 164 3.45 14.84 12.41
CA LEU A 164 3.07 13.44 12.62
C LEU A 164 2.51 13.17 14.03
N ARG A 165 2.71 14.11 14.97
CA ARG A 165 2.15 14.01 16.32
C ARG A 165 0.63 14.16 16.24
N VAL A 166 -0.04 13.30 16.99
CA VAL A 166 -1.49 13.32 17.10
C VAL A 166 -1.81 13.72 18.52
N ASP A 167 -2.66 14.73 18.65
CA ASP A 167 -3.20 15.16 19.93
C ASP A 167 -4.15 14.10 20.51
N GLU A 168 -4.02 13.84 21.81
CA GLU A 168 -4.72 12.75 22.48
C GLU A 168 -6.19 13.10 22.75
N GLU A 169 -6.51 14.37 23.02
CA GLU A 169 -7.90 14.82 23.17
C GLU A 169 -8.66 14.64 21.86
N SER A 170 -8.05 15.03 20.74
CA SER A 170 -8.59 14.82 19.40
C SER A 170 -8.85 13.34 19.07
N VAL A 171 -8.01 12.43 19.57
CA VAL A 171 -8.22 10.97 19.44
C VAL A 171 -9.45 10.53 20.23
N LEU A 172 -9.60 11.01 21.46
CA LEU A 172 -10.74 10.69 22.32
C LEU A 172 -12.05 11.18 21.70
N THR A 173 -12.10 12.39 21.15
CA THR A 173 -13.28 12.91 20.44
C THR A 173 -13.71 12.01 19.29
N LEU A 174 -12.77 11.52 18.47
CA LEU A 174 -13.10 10.58 17.40
C LEU A 174 -13.55 9.21 17.92
N MET A 175 -13.04 8.78 19.08
CA MET A 175 -13.48 7.55 19.73
C MET A 175 -14.93 7.66 20.24
N GLU A 176 -15.31 8.81 20.79
CA GLU A 176 -16.70 9.10 21.18
C GLU A 176 -17.66 9.07 19.97
N LEU A 177 -17.18 9.45 18.78
CA LEU A 177 -17.91 9.30 17.51
C LEU A 177 -17.95 7.85 16.98
N GLY A 178 -17.42 6.88 17.72
CA GLY A 178 -17.50 5.45 17.41
C GLY A 178 -16.33 4.90 16.58
N TRP A 179 -15.23 5.65 16.42
CA TRP A 179 -14.02 5.14 15.77
C TRP A 179 -13.13 4.39 16.75
N SER A 180 -12.44 3.34 16.27
CA SER A 180 -11.41 2.71 17.09
C SER A 180 -10.22 3.66 17.27
N ARG A 181 -9.49 3.55 18.37
CA ARG A 181 -8.29 4.36 18.62
C ARG A 181 -7.28 4.34 17.48
N ALA A 182 -7.09 3.17 16.85
CA ALA A 182 -6.21 3.02 15.70
C ALA A 182 -6.72 3.80 14.48
N ALA A 183 -8.03 3.73 14.20
CA ALA A 183 -8.67 4.48 13.11
C ALA A 183 -8.63 5.99 13.37
N ALA A 184 -8.93 6.43 14.59
CA ALA A 184 -8.85 7.83 15.00
C ALA A 184 -7.45 8.42 14.77
N ARG A 185 -6.39 7.75 15.24
CA ARG A 185 -5.00 8.19 15.01
C ARG A 185 -4.64 8.21 13.53
N ALA A 186 -5.08 7.23 12.75
CA ALA A 186 -4.82 7.20 11.31
C ALA A 186 -5.55 8.34 10.58
N GLY A 187 -6.82 8.59 10.93
CA GLY A 187 -7.62 9.69 10.38
C GLY A 187 -7.03 11.05 10.70
N LEU A 188 -6.64 11.27 11.96
CA LEU A 188 -6.01 12.53 12.39
C LEU A 188 -4.68 12.79 11.68
N ARG A 189 -3.85 11.76 11.47
CA ARG A 189 -2.61 11.92 10.67
C ARG A 189 -2.89 12.26 9.21
N ALA A 190 -3.96 11.71 8.63
CA ALA A 190 -4.36 12.06 7.26
C ALA A 190 -4.92 13.49 7.19
N ALA A 191 -5.61 13.94 8.24
CA ALA A 191 -6.27 15.23 8.33
C ALA A 191 -5.45 16.32 9.06
N ALA A 192 -4.14 16.13 9.24
CA ALA A 192 -3.25 17.06 9.94
C ALA A 192 -3.75 17.50 11.34
N GLY A 193 -4.38 16.58 12.08
CA GLY A 193 -4.88 16.80 13.44
C GLY A 193 -6.28 17.42 13.52
N HIS A 194 -6.89 17.79 12.40
CA HIS A 194 -8.25 18.34 12.39
C HIS A 194 -9.30 17.23 12.57
N VAL A 195 -10.10 17.31 13.64
CA VAL A 195 -11.07 16.28 14.03
C VAL A 195 -12.20 16.12 13.01
N ASP A 196 -12.80 17.21 12.55
CA ASP A 196 -13.95 17.15 11.64
C ASP A 196 -13.57 16.55 10.29
N THR A 197 -12.47 17.01 9.69
CA THR A 197 -11.96 16.46 8.43
C THR A 197 -11.50 15.01 8.60
N ALA A 198 -10.93 14.63 9.74
CA ALA A 198 -10.62 13.24 10.06
C ALA A 198 -11.88 12.36 10.12
N HIS A 199 -12.96 12.84 10.74
CA HIS A 199 -14.22 12.10 10.80
C HIS A 199 -14.80 11.85 9.40
N HIS A 200 -14.89 12.88 8.58
CA HIS A 200 -15.38 12.77 7.19
C HIS A 200 -14.49 11.82 6.37
N TYR A 201 -13.17 11.98 6.45
CA TYR A 201 -12.22 11.10 5.77
C TYR A 201 -12.39 9.61 6.16
N LEU A 202 -12.57 9.34 7.45
CA LEU A 202 -12.80 7.98 7.94
C LEU A 202 -14.14 7.41 7.49
N ALA A 203 -15.19 8.22 7.49
CA ALA A 203 -16.52 7.85 7.02
C ALA A 203 -16.49 7.48 5.53
N ASP A 204 -15.86 8.32 4.69
CA ASP A 204 -15.71 8.09 3.26
C ASP A 204 -14.90 6.83 2.97
N ARG A 205 -13.79 6.61 3.67
CA ARG A 205 -12.98 5.39 3.57
C ARG A 205 -13.77 4.13 3.94
N ARG A 206 -14.59 4.19 4.99
CA ARG A 206 -15.47 3.07 5.38
C ARG A 206 -16.48 2.80 4.27
N ALA A 207 -17.16 3.83 3.76
CA ALA A 207 -18.11 3.70 2.67
C ALA A 207 -17.49 3.13 1.38
N GLN A 208 -16.31 3.60 0.99
CA GLN A 208 -15.57 3.07 -0.17
C GLN A 208 -15.23 1.59 0.00
N ARG A 209 -14.74 1.19 1.18
CA ARG A 209 -14.42 -0.21 1.45
C ARG A 209 -15.67 -1.10 1.41
N ASP A 210 -16.78 -0.62 1.96
CA ASP A 210 -18.02 -1.38 1.99
C ASP A 210 -18.59 -1.54 0.57
N ARG A 211 -18.57 -0.48 -0.25
CA ARG A 211 -18.89 -0.56 -1.69
C ARG A 211 -18.00 -1.54 -2.45
N ALA A 212 -16.69 -1.52 -2.21
CA ALA A 212 -15.75 -2.44 -2.84
C ALA A 212 -16.01 -3.90 -2.43
N ARG A 213 -16.35 -4.15 -1.16
CA ARG A 213 -16.75 -5.47 -0.67
C ARG A 213 -18.03 -5.95 -1.32
N ASP A 214 -19.03 -5.08 -1.46
CA ASP A 214 -20.28 -5.41 -2.12
C ASP A 214 -20.08 -5.69 -3.61
N ALA A 215 -19.26 -4.88 -4.29
CA ALA A 215 -18.89 -5.11 -5.69
C ALA A 215 -18.20 -6.47 -5.87
N HIS A 216 -17.22 -6.81 -5.03
CA HIS A 216 -16.52 -8.09 -5.09
C HIS A 216 -17.45 -9.27 -4.76
N ARG A 217 -18.36 -9.12 -3.79
CA ARG A 217 -19.40 -10.13 -3.50
C ARG A 217 -20.30 -10.35 -4.70
N ASN A 218 -20.80 -9.27 -5.30
CA ASN A 218 -21.66 -9.31 -6.48
C ASN A 218 -20.95 -9.92 -7.67
N GLU A 219 -19.68 -9.59 -7.89
CA GLU A 219 -18.88 -10.16 -8.97
C GLU A 219 -18.66 -11.67 -8.78
N ARG A 220 -18.31 -12.11 -7.57
CA ARG A 220 -18.19 -13.54 -7.25
C ARG A 220 -19.51 -14.27 -7.50
N GLN A 221 -20.63 -13.65 -7.12
CA GLN A 221 -21.96 -14.22 -7.33
C GLN A 221 -22.33 -14.29 -8.82
N ARG A 222 -22.01 -13.26 -9.61
CA ARG A 222 -22.17 -13.28 -11.07
C ARG A 222 -21.36 -14.40 -11.73
N ARG A 223 -20.11 -14.60 -11.31
CA ARG A 223 -19.26 -15.70 -11.82
C ARG A 223 -19.82 -17.08 -11.51
N LEU A 224 -20.44 -17.25 -10.33
CA LEU A 224 -21.07 -18.52 -9.93
C LEU A 224 -22.36 -18.81 -10.72
N LEU A 225 -23.14 -17.78 -11.04
CA LEU A 225 -24.35 -17.93 -11.85
C LEU A 225 -24.01 -18.24 -13.31
N GLY A 226 -22.99 -17.58 -13.86
CA GLY A 226 -22.61 -17.73 -15.26
C GLY A 226 -23.44 -16.84 -16.19
N VAL A 227 -23.43 -17.19 -17.48
CA VAL A 227 -24.11 -16.44 -18.55
C VAL A 227 -25.18 -17.30 -19.20
N CYS A 228 -26.21 -16.63 -19.71
CA CYS A 228 -27.23 -17.20 -20.58
C CYS A 228 -26.65 -17.58 -21.95
N GLU A 229 -27.40 -18.34 -22.75
CA GLU A 229 -26.96 -18.74 -24.09
C GLU A 229 -26.76 -17.55 -25.04
N ASP A 230 -27.53 -16.47 -24.85
CA ASP A 230 -27.40 -15.21 -25.58
C ASP A 230 -26.19 -14.35 -25.13
N GLY A 231 -25.41 -14.82 -24.14
CA GLY A 231 -24.28 -14.11 -23.56
C GLY A 231 -24.65 -13.06 -22.51
N SER A 232 -25.94 -12.87 -22.19
CA SER A 232 -26.38 -12.01 -21.10
C SER A 232 -26.07 -12.63 -19.73
N GLN A 233 -25.97 -11.81 -18.69
CA GLN A 233 -25.75 -12.32 -17.32
C GLN A 233 -27.04 -12.87 -16.76
N ILE A 234 -26.98 -14.04 -16.12
CA ILE A 234 -28.14 -14.60 -15.41
C ILE A 234 -28.55 -13.66 -14.28
N ASN A 235 -29.81 -13.27 -14.25
CA ASN A 235 -30.35 -12.34 -13.27
C ASN A 235 -30.62 -13.05 -11.94
N LEU A 236 -29.84 -12.69 -10.92
CA LEU A 236 -29.94 -13.24 -9.57
C LEU A 236 -31.35 -13.13 -8.97
N GLN A 237 -32.04 -12.01 -9.19
CA GLN A 237 -33.38 -11.80 -8.62
C GLN A 237 -34.38 -12.82 -9.17
N LEU A 238 -34.21 -13.23 -10.44
CA LEU A 238 -35.06 -14.25 -11.06
C LEU A 238 -34.74 -15.65 -10.53
N VAL A 239 -33.45 -15.95 -10.30
CA VAL A 239 -33.04 -17.19 -9.63
C VAL A 239 -33.65 -17.27 -8.23
N GLU A 240 -33.59 -16.19 -7.46
CA GLU A 240 -34.18 -16.12 -6.12
C GLU A 240 -35.70 -16.22 -6.15
N ALA A 241 -36.36 -15.64 -7.16
CA ALA A 241 -37.80 -15.80 -7.37
C ALA A 241 -38.20 -17.26 -7.67
N LEU A 242 -37.48 -17.94 -8.57
CA LEU A 242 -37.72 -19.37 -8.87
C LEU A 242 -37.46 -20.26 -7.64
N VAL A 243 -36.40 -19.99 -6.87
CA VAL A 243 -36.14 -20.69 -5.62
C VAL A 243 -37.21 -20.41 -4.58
N GLY A 244 -37.72 -19.18 -4.49
CA GLY A 244 -38.84 -18.80 -3.63
C GLY A 244 -40.16 -19.51 -4.01
N MET A 245 -40.32 -19.89 -5.27
CA MET A 245 -41.43 -20.73 -5.74
C MET A 245 -41.24 -22.23 -5.46
N GLY A 246 -40.10 -22.62 -4.86
CA GLY A 246 -39.81 -23.99 -4.43
C GLY A 246 -38.91 -24.79 -5.37
N TYR A 247 -38.43 -24.19 -6.47
CA TYR A 247 -37.54 -24.89 -7.40
C TYR A 247 -36.10 -24.97 -6.86
N PRO A 248 -35.38 -26.09 -7.07
CA PRO A 248 -34.00 -26.21 -6.62
C PRO A 248 -33.09 -25.22 -7.37
N ARG A 249 -32.15 -24.62 -6.64
CA ARG A 249 -31.32 -23.51 -7.15
C ARG A 249 -30.53 -23.86 -8.41
N GLY A 250 -29.99 -25.08 -8.51
CA GLY A 250 -29.26 -25.53 -9.70
C GLY A 250 -30.15 -25.54 -10.95
N LEU A 251 -31.34 -26.10 -10.83
CA LEU A 251 -32.32 -26.22 -11.91
C LEU A 251 -32.89 -24.84 -12.31
N ALA A 252 -33.11 -23.95 -11.35
CA ALA A 252 -33.47 -22.56 -11.61
C ALA A 252 -32.39 -21.81 -12.43
N ILE A 253 -31.11 -22.05 -12.15
CA ILE A 253 -29.99 -21.47 -12.91
C ILE A 253 -29.93 -22.06 -14.32
N CYS A 254 -30.03 -23.39 -14.48
CA CYS A 254 -30.06 -24.04 -15.79
C CYS A 254 -31.22 -23.54 -16.66
N ALA A 255 -32.42 -23.48 -16.08
CA ALA A 255 -33.60 -23.00 -16.80
C ALA A 255 -33.48 -21.54 -17.25
N LEU A 256 -32.99 -20.65 -16.38
CA LEU A 256 -32.77 -19.24 -16.74
C LEU A 256 -31.62 -19.03 -17.72
N ARG A 257 -30.62 -19.92 -17.70
CA ARG A 257 -29.55 -19.92 -18.69
C ARG A 257 -30.09 -20.23 -20.09
N ASN A 258 -30.92 -21.27 -20.20
CA ASN A 258 -31.49 -21.72 -21.47
C ASN A 258 -32.65 -20.82 -21.94
N SER A 259 -33.34 -20.13 -21.02
CA SER A 259 -34.43 -19.21 -21.34
C SER A 259 -34.00 -17.75 -21.49
N ASN A 260 -32.70 -17.45 -21.43
CA ASN A 260 -32.16 -16.09 -21.50
C ASN A 260 -32.86 -15.11 -20.53
N ASN A 261 -32.99 -15.52 -19.27
CA ASN A 261 -33.68 -14.76 -18.21
C ASN A 261 -35.20 -14.55 -18.41
N HIS A 262 -35.85 -15.21 -19.36
CA HIS A 262 -37.32 -15.19 -19.43
C HIS A 262 -37.93 -16.14 -18.40
N VAL A 263 -38.58 -15.58 -17.38
CA VAL A 263 -39.16 -16.34 -16.25
C VAL A 263 -40.25 -17.31 -16.70
N ALA A 264 -41.16 -16.87 -17.57
CA ALA A 264 -42.27 -17.71 -18.04
C ALA A 264 -41.75 -18.94 -18.80
N GLU A 265 -40.75 -18.76 -19.65
CA GLU A 265 -40.10 -19.87 -20.36
C GLU A 265 -39.25 -20.73 -19.43
N ALA A 266 -38.54 -20.14 -18.47
CA ALA A 266 -37.81 -20.90 -17.46
C ALA A 266 -38.74 -21.84 -16.69
N VAL A 267 -39.90 -21.36 -16.21
CA VAL A 267 -40.87 -22.19 -15.49
C VAL A 267 -41.43 -23.30 -16.39
N ARG A 268 -41.69 -23.01 -17.68
CA ARG A 268 -42.11 -24.03 -18.63
C ARG A 268 -41.04 -25.10 -18.83
N LEU A 269 -39.78 -24.72 -19.02
CA LEU A 269 -38.65 -25.65 -19.17
C LEU A 269 -38.50 -26.55 -17.93
N ILE A 270 -38.65 -25.98 -16.74
CA ILE A 270 -38.61 -26.73 -15.47
C ILE A 270 -39.74 -27.77 -15.38
N GLN A 271 -40.93 -27.43 -15.88
CA GLN A 271 -42.11 -28.31 -15.84
C GLN A 271 -42.08 -29.39 -16.94
N GLU A 272 -41.59 -29.04 -18.14
CA GLU A 272 -41.50 -29.93 -19.28
C GLU A 272 -40.29 -30.89 -19.17
N GLN A 273 -39.22 -30.49 -18.47
CA GLN A 273 -37.98 -31.26 -18.31
C GLN A 273 -37.42 -31.16 -16.87
N PRO A 274 -37.91 -31.98 -15.93
CA PRO A 274 -37.49 -31.93 -14.52
C PRO A 274 -36.05 -32.42 -14.24
N GLU A 275 -35.34 -32.95 -15.24
CA GLU A 275 -33.94 -33.44 -15.11
C GLU A 275 -32.86 -32.47 -15.65
N LEU A 276 -33.25 -31.23 -15.99
CA LEU A 276 -32.35 -30.15 -16.47
C LEU A 276 -31.21 -29.77 -15.52
#